data_AF-A0A937P1W6-F1
#
_entry.id   AF-A0A937P1W6-F1
#
_cell.length_a   1.000
_cell.length_b   1.000
_cell.length_c   1.000
_cell.angle_alpha   90.00
_cell.angle_beta   90.00
_cell.angle_gamma   90.00
#
_symmetry.space_group_name_H-M   'P 1'
#
loop_
_entity.id
_entity.type
_entity.pdbx_description
1 polymer ?
#
loop_
_entity_poly.entity_id
_entity_poly.type
_entity_poly.pdbx_seq_one_letter_code
_entity_poly.pdbx_strand_id
1 'polypeptide(L)'
;MKNYVSILFIIIIFASCTRDPRESVIAAYEQTTGDTKTDLSLKVLEIIDLGYVIAQDSLDILMPEFIEKRDKNIETLKQSIKRDEEQIQDYKNSGKKYGLSNKSMIEMYENLIEISKNLINIYQTDCKGSFLEWHYNRISELKKDTSRVLFNKTKVSYSIKNPLLNYAKQEITKTYMFTPDNDSILGVID
;
A
#
# COMPACT_ATOMS: atom_id res chain seq x y z
N MET A 1 31.13 6.00 56.95
CA MET A 1 30.07 5.65 55.97
C MET A 1 29.54 6.91 55.26
N LYS A 2 30.40 7.68 54.58
CA LYS A 2 30.00 8.90 53.84
C LYS A 2 30.41 8.91 52.37
N ASN A 3 31.12 7.87 51.90
CA ASN A 3 31.71 7.85 50.56
C ASN A 3 30.95 6.95 49.56
N TYR A 4 29.93 6.21 50.00
CA TYR A 4 29.13 5.34 49.11
C TYR A 4 27.92 6.05 48.48
N VAL A 5 27.45 7.13 49.09
CA VAL A 5 26.31 7.93 48.57
C VAL A 5 26.71 8.73 47.32
N SER A 6 27.97 9.18 47.25
CA SER A 6 28.48 9.91 46.07
C SER A 6 28.72 9.00 44.84
N ILE A 7 29.00 7.70 45.03
CA ILE A 7 29.20 6.77 43.92
C ILE A 7 27.86 6.32 43.32
N LEU A 8 26.82 6.18 44.14
CA LEU A 8 25.46 5.84 43.68
C LEU A 8 24.84 6.95 42.81
N PHE A 9 25.17 8.22 43.08
CA PHE A 9 24.66 9.37 42.33
C PHE A 9 25.28 9.50 40.92
N ILE A 10 26.52 9.03 40.73
CA ILE A 10 27.21 9.07 39.43
C ILE A 10 26.65 8.01 38.47
N ILE A 11 26.24 6.83 38.96
CA ILE A 11 25.68 5.75 38.13
C ILE A 11 24.29 6.11 37.57
N ILE A 12 23.48 6.88 38.31
CA ILE A 12 22.14 7.30 37.87
C ILE A 12 22.19 8.36 36.75
N ILE A 13 23.23 9.20 36.71
CA ILE A 13 23.40 10.23 35.69
C ILE A 13 23.82 9.62 34.33
N PHE A 14 24.60 8.54 34.32
CA PHE A 14 24.99 7.86 33.07
C PHE A 14 23.91 6.95 32.47
N ALA A 15 22.88 6.56 33.25
CA ALA A 15 21.74 5.80 32.74
C ALA A 15 20.72 6.64 31.96
N SER A 16 20.84 7.98 32.00
CA SER A 16 19.87 8.91 31.38
C SER A 16 20.21 9.32 29.94
N CYS A 17 21.19 8.68 29.31
CA CYS A 17 21.63 8.98 27.94
C CYS A 17 21.49 7.79 26.98
N THR A 18 20.47 6.95 27.14
CA THR A 18 20.01 6.11 26.02
C THR A 18 19.25 7.00 25.04
N ARG A 19 19.98 7.52 24.05
CA ARG A 19 19.41 8.22 22.90
C ARG A 19 18.52 7.25 22.13
N ASP A 20 17.28 7.63 21.81
CA ASP A 20 16.40 6.76 21.05
C ASP A 20 17.03 6.52 19.66
N PRO A 21 17.21 5.27 19.21
CA PRO A 21 17.86 4.98 17.93
C PRO A 21 17.15 5.66 16.75
N ARG A 22 15.83 5.89 16.86
CA ARG A 22 15.02 6.55 15.82
C ARG A 22 15.40 8.01 15.63
N GLU A 23 16.01 8.68 16.61
CA GLU A 23 16.48 10.06 16.45
C GLU A 23 17.44 10.20 15.26
N SER A 24 18.31 9.20 15.08
CA SER A 24 19.26 9.16 13.96
C SER A 24 18.56 8.97 12.62
N VAL A 25 17.51 8.15 12.58
CA VAL A 25 16.68 7.89 11.40
C VAL A 25 15.90 9.15 11.02
N ILE A 26 15.29 9.84 12.00
CA ILE A 26 14.58 11.11 11.81
C ILE A 26 15.55 12.18 11.29
N ALA A 27 16.73 12.30 11.91
CA ALA A 27 17.74 13.25 11.48
C ALA A 27 18.25 12.94 10.07
N ALA A 28 18.40 11.67 9.70
CA ALA A 28 18.79 11.29 8.35
C ALA A 28 17.67 11.65 7.35
N TYR A 29 16.42 11.35 7.68
CA TYR A 29 15.26 11.60 6.83
C TYR A 29 15.03 13.10 6.58
N GLU A 30 14.98 13.92 7.62
CA GLU A 30 14.67 15.36 7.51
C GLU A 30 15.81 16.19 6.90
N GLN A 31 17.05 15.72 7.05
CA GLN A 31 18.23 16.45 6.59
C GLN A 31 18.70 16.03 5.19
N THR A 32 18.05 15.03 4.57
CA THR A 32 18.46 14.51 3.26
C THR A 32 17.38 14.77 2.22
N THR A 33 17.75 15.48 1.16
CA THR A 33 16.90 15.69 -0.02
C THR A 33 17.69 15.32 -1.27
N GLY A 34 17.29 14.24 -1.94
CA GLY A 34 18.08 13.66 -3.02
C GLY A 34 19.50 13.31 -2.53
N ASP A 35 20.52 13.74 -3.26
CA ASP A 35 21.93 13.54 -2.88
C ASP A 35 22.47 14.63 -1.92
N THR A 36 21.62 15.57 -1.49
CA THR A 36 22.04 16.71 -0.68
C THR A 36 21.70 16.48 0.80
N LYS A 37 22.71 16.68 1.66
CA LYS A 37 22.53 16.68 3.13
C LYS A 37 22.67 18.09 3.68
N THR A 38 21.66 18.57 4.41
CA THR A 38 21.66 19.87 5.07
C THR A 38 21.72 19.68 6.59
N ASP A 39 22.74 20.21 7.26
CA ASP A 39 22.76 20.21 8.72
C ASP A 39 21.72 21.20 9.27
N LEU A 40 20.63 20.65 9.82
CA LEU A 40 19.54 21.40 10.40
C LEU A 40 19.69 21.56 11.92
N SER A 41 20.80 21.11 12.51
CA SER A 41 20.98 21.02 13.96
C SER A 41 19.78 20.39 14.66
N LEU A 42 19.24 19.31 14.07
CA LEU A 42 17.99 18.70 14.50
C LEU A 42 18.12 18.17 15.93
N LYS A 43 17.18 18.57 16.79
CA LYS A 43 17.05 18.07 18.15
C LYS A 43 15.64 17.52 18.33
N VAL A 44 15.54 16.20 18.53
CA VAL A 44 14.27 15.58 18.91
C VAL A 44 13.88 16.05 20.31
N LEU A 45 12.62 16.46 20.44
CA LEU A 45 12.02 16.93 21.68
C LEU A 45 11.19 15.82 22.32
N GLU A 46 10.44 15.08 21.50
CA GLU A 46 9.53 14.04 21.96
C GLU A 46 9.29 12.99 20.87
N ILE A 47 9.16 11.74 21.28
CA ILE A 47 8.75 10.62 20.42
C ILE A 47 7.61 9.89 21.14
N ILE A 48 6.46 9.77 20.47
CA ILE A 48 5.27 9.08 20.98
C ILE A 48 4.86 7.99 19.98
N ASP A 49 4.81 6.75 20.46
CA ASP A 49 4.28 5.63 19.69
C ASP A 49 2.76 5.71 19.60
N LEU A 50 2.23 5.78 18.38
CA LEU A 50 0.79 5.79 18.10
C LEU A 50 0.24 4.40 17.74
N GLY A 51 1.07 3.36 17.92
CA GLY A 51 0.77 1.98 17.52
C GLY A 51 1.31 1.65 16.14
N TYR A 52 0.78 0.59 15.54
CA TYR A 52 1.27 0.02 14.29
C TYR A 52 0.11 -0.30 13.35
N VAL A 53 0.43 -0.53 12.09
CA VAL A 53 -0.51 -1.01 11.06
C VAL A 53 -0.10 -2.40 10.64
N ILE A 54 -1.03 -3.34 10.70
CA ILE A 54 -0.82 -4.74 10.29
C ILE A 54 -1.38 -5.01 8.90
N ALA A 55 -1.03 -6.16 8.34
CA ALA A 55 -1.54 -6.60 7.04
C ALA A 55 -3.07 -6.72 7.02
N GLN A 56 -3.70 -7.10 8.14
CA GLN A 56 -5.17 -7.12 8.26
C GLN A 56 -5.80 -5.73 8.02
N ASP A 57 -5.25 -4.67 8.59
CA ASP A 57 -5.78 -3.31 8.41
C ASP A 57 -5.79 -2.90 6.92
N SER A 58 -4.76 -3.31 6.17
CA SER A 58 -4.71 -3.08 4.72
C SER A 58 -5.71 -3.96 3.97
N LEU A 59 -5.90 -5.21 4.39
CA LEU A 59 -6.88 -6.12 3.78
C LEU A 59 -8.31 -5.63 3.97
N ASP A 60 -8.63 -5.04 5.12
CA ASP A 60 -9.96 -4.49 5.42
C ASP A 60 -10.34 -3.35 4.46
N ILE A 61 -9.35 -2.65 3.91
CA ILE A 61 -9.55 -1.59 2.90
C ILE A 61 -9.52 -2.17 1.47
N LEU A 62 -8.53 -3.00 1.16
CA LEU A 62 -8.27 -3.45 -0.21
C LEU A 62 -9.23 -4.55 -0.68
N MET A 63 -9.69 -5.42 0.23
CA MET A 63 -10.51 -6.57 -0.13
C MET A 63 -11.89 -6.18 -0.67
N PRO A 64 -12.65 -5.26 -0.03
CA PRO A 64 -13.96 -4.86 -0.54
C PRO A 64 -13.86 -4.25 -1.94
N GLU A 65 -12.89 -3.35 -2.15
CA GLU A 65 -12.66 -2.70 -3.44
C GLU A 65 -12.29 -3.72 -4.54
N PHE A 66 -11.43 -4.69 -4.19
CA PHE A 66 -11.06 -5.76 -5.12
C PHE A 66 -12.25 -6.63 -5.51
N ILE A 67 -13.07 -7.05 -4.54
CA ILE A 67 -14.27 -7.87 -4.78
C ILE A 67 -15.25 -7.10 -5.67
N GLU A 68 -15.53 -5.84 -5.35
CA GLU A 68 -16.43 -5.00 -6.14
C GLU A 68 -15.96 -4.87 -7.59
N LYS A 69 -14.68 -4.53 -7.80
CA LYS A 69 -14.10 -4.41 -9.15
C LYS A 69 -14.15 -5.73 -9.91
N ARG A 70 -13.79 -6.84 -9.27
CA ARG A 70 -13.83 -8.17 -9.86
C ARG A 70 -15.25 -8.54 -10.29
N ASP A 71 -16.22 -8.39 -9.40
CA ASP A 71 -17.60 -8.80 -9.64
C ASP A 71 -18.25 -7.93 -10.72
N LYS A 72 -17.95 -6.62 -10.76
CA LYS A 72 -18.37 -5.72 -11.84
C LYS A 72 -17.83 -6.15 -13.21
N ASN A 73 -16.58 -6.62 -13.28
CA ASN A 73 -15.99 -7.08 -14.53
C ASN A 73 -16.58 -8.41 -14.99
N ILE A 74 -16.79 -9.35 -14.05
CA ILE A 74 -17.51 -10.60 -14.34
C ILE A 74 -18.90 -10.31 -14.88
N GLU A 75 -19.63 -9.39 -14.25
CA GLU A 75 -20.99 -9.03 -14.68
C GLU A 75 -21.00 -8.38 -16.08
N THR A 76 -20.05 -7.48 -16.35
CA THR A 76 -19.88 -6.88 -17.68
C THR A 76 -19.63 -7.93 -18.76
N LEU A 77 -18.79 -8.94 -18.47
CA LEU A 77 -18.51 -10.04 -19.40
C LEU A 77 -19.73 -10.95 -19.60
N LYS A 78 -20.51 -11.25 -18.54
CA LYS A 78 -21.76 -12.01 -18.68
C LYS A 78 -22.77 -11.30 -19.58
N GLN A 79 -22.87 -9.98 -19.46
CA GLN A 79 -23.73 -9.18 -20.34
C GLN A 79 -23.24 -9.20 -21.79
N SER A 80 -21.92 -9.16 -22.02
CA SER A 80 -21.36 -9.32 -23.36
C SER A 80 -21.70 -10.69 -23.95
N ILE A 81 -21.49 -11.78 -23.19
CA ILE A 81 -21.87 -13.14 -23.62
C ILE A 81 -23.33 -13.20 -24.05
N LYS A 82 -24.24 -12.65 -23.22
CA LYS A 82 -25.67 -12.63 -23.55
C LYS A 82 -25.96 -11.90 -24.87
N ARG A 83 -25.35 -10.73 -25.08
CA ARG A 83 -25.51 -9.96 -26.33
C ARG A 83 -24.97 -10.74 -27.52
N ASP A 84 -23.81 -11.38 -27.39
CA ASP A 84 -23.19 -12.15 -28.47
C ASP A 84 -24.01 -13.42 -28.80
N GLU A 85 -24.61 -14.06 -27.79
CA GLU A 85 -25.56 -15.17 -27.98
C GLU A 85 -26.82 -14.72 -28.74
N GLU A 86 -27.36 -13.55 -28.42
CA GLU A 86 -28.48 -12.93 -29.16
C GLU A 86 -28.11 -12.66 -30.63
N GLN A 87 -26.91 -12.10 -30.89
CA GLN A 87 -26.42 -11.87 -32.25
C GLN A 87 -26.30 -13.18 -33.05
N ILE A 88 -25.78 -14.25 -32.45
CA ILE A 88 -25.72 -15.58 -33.10
C ILE A 88 -27.12 -16.04 -33.51
N GLN A 89 -28.14 -15.86 -32.67
CA GLN A 89 -29.52 -16.24 -33.02
C GLN A 89 -30.07 -15.39 -34.17
N ASP A 90 -29.81 -14.09 -34.18
CA ASP A 90 -30.22 -13.20 -35.26
C ASP A 90 -29.56 -13.58 -36.61
N TYR A 91 -28.28 -13.94 -36.61
CA TYR A 91 -27.59 -14.45 -37.79
C TYR A 91 -28.11 -15.81 -38.26
N LYS A 92 -28.48 -16.71 -37.34
CA LYS A 92 -29.12 -18.00 -37.68
C LYS A 92 -30.50 -17.78 -38.31
N ASN A 93 -31.30 -16.88 -37.74
CA ASN A 93 -32.65 -16.58 -38.22
C ASN A 93 -32.64 -15.88 -39.59
N SER A 94 -31.76 -14.90 -39.78
CA SER A 94 -31.62 -14.19 -41.05
C SER A 94 -31.08 -15.08 -42.17
N GLY A 95 -30.10 -15.94 -41.87
CA GLY A 95 -29.60 -16.94 -42.83
C GLY A 95 -30.71 -17.88 -43.31
N LYS A 96 -31.56 -18.35 -42.40
CA LYS A 96 -32.74 -19.18 -42.73
C LYS A 96 -33.78 -18.42 -43.57
N LYS A 97 -34.00 -17.13 -43.30
CA LYS A 97 -35.01 -16.30 -43.98
C LYS A 97 -34.60 -15.87 -45.39
N TYR A 98 -33.33 -15.55 -45.59
CA TYR A 98 -32.82 -14.94 -46.83
C TYR A 98 -31.86 -15.82 -47.62
N GLY A 99 -31.55 -17.03 -47.16
CA GLY A 99 -30.64 -17.96 -47.84
C GLY A 99 -29.17 -17.54 -47.80
N LEU A 100 -28.78 -16.68 -46.85
CA LEU A 100 -27.43 -16.16 -46.71
C LEU A 100 -26.59 -17.05 -45.78
N SER A 101 -25.32 -17.27 -46.14
CA SER A 101 -24.35 -17.95 -45.27
C SER A 101 -23.70 -16.94 -44.32
N ASN A 102 -24.14 -16.93 -43.06
CA ASN A 102 -23.59 -16.08 -41.99
C ASN A 102 -22.53 -16.80 -41.14
N LYS A 103 -21.91 -17.86 -41.68
CA LYS A 103 -21.03 -18.77 -40.94
C LYS A 103 -19.86 -18.03 -40.25
N SER A 104 -19.18 -17.14 -40.97
CA SER A 104 -18.05 -16.37 -40.43
C SER A 104 -18.45 -15.45 -39.28
N MET A 105 -19.63 -14.83 -39.36
CA MET A 105 -20.14 -13.97 -38.28
C MET A 105 -20.46 -14.80 -37.04
N ILE A 106 -21.11 -15.96 -37.21
CA ILE A 106 -21.41 -16.87 -36.10
C ILE A 106 -20.11 -17.33 -35.43
N GLU A 107 -19.11 -17.77 -36.20
CA GLU A 107 -17.81 -18.20 -35.67
C GLU A 107 -17.08 -17.05 -34.93
N MET A 108 -17.19 -15.82 -35.42
CA MET A 108 -16.64 -14.64 -34.73
C MET A 108 -17.27 -14.45 -33.35
N TYR A 109 -18.61 -14.49 -33.24
CA TYR A 109 -19.28 -14.33 -31.95
C TYR A 109 -19.05 -15.52 -31.02
N GLU A 110 -18.97 -16.76 -31.55
CA GLU A 110 -18.62 -17.94 -30.76
C GLU A 110 -17.22 -17.78 -30.11
N ASN A 111 -16.25 -17.25 -30.86
CA ASN A 111 -14.92 -16.92 -30.33
C ASN A 111 -14.97 -15.81 -29.27
N LEU A 112 -15.74 -14.73 -29.49
CA LEU A 112 -15.90 -13.67 -28.49
C LEU A 112 -16.51 -14.18 -27.17
N ILE A 113 -17.48 -15.09 -27.26
CA ILE A 113 -18.07 -15.77 -26.10
C ILE A 113 -17.01 -16.62 -25.38
N GLU A 114 -16.20 -17.38 -26.11
CA GLU A 114 -15.12 -18.19 -25.52
C GLU A 114 -14.08 -17.33 -24.80
N ILE A 115 -13.62 -16.23 -25.42
CA ILE A 115 -12.72 -15.25 -24.79
C ILE A 115 -13.34 -14.70 -23.51
N SER A 116 -14.61 -14.31 -23.55
CA SER A 116 -15.31 -13.76 -22.39
C SER A 116 -15.44 -14.78 -21.26
N LYS A 117 -15.74 -16.05 -21.57
CA LYS A 117 -15.79 -17.15 -20.59
C LYS A 117 -14.42 -17.41 -19.97
N ASN A 118 -13.36 -17.40 -20.77
CA ASN A 118 -11.99 -17.56 -20.29
C ASN A 118 -11.58 -16.43 -19.34
N LEU A 119 -11.92 -15.18 -19.66
CA LEU A 119 -11.67 -14.04 -18.78
C LEU A 119 -12.47 -14.11 -17.47
N ILE A 120 -13.73 -14.55 -17.50
CA ILE A 120 -14.50 -14.79 -16.27
C ILE A 120 -13.80 -15.81 -15.39
N ASN A 121 -13.32 -16.92 -15.96
CA ASN A 121 -12.59 -17.95 -15.20
C ASN A 121 -11.30 -17.40 -14.58
N ILE A 122 -10.57 -16.54 -15.30
CA ILE A 122 -9.40 -15.83 -14.77
C ILE A 122 -9.77 -14.99 -13.54
N TYR A 123 -10.83 -14.19 -13.61
CA TYR A 123 -11.27 -13.38 -12.46
C TYR A 123 -11.74 -14.21 -11.26
N GLN A 124 -12.27 -15.41 -11.51
CA GLN A 124 -12.73 -16.32 -10.45
C GLN A 124 -11.60 -17.11 -9.76
N THR A 125 -10.40 -17.11 -10.33
CA THR A 125 -9.26 -17.90 -9.85
C THR A 125 -8.18 -16.99 -9.25
N ASP A 126 -7.11 -16.74 -10.00
CA ASP A 126 -5.93 -15.98 -9.54
C ASP A 126 -5.75 -14.64 -10.26
N CYS A 127 -6.69 -14.26 -11.12
CA CYS A 127 -6.63 -13.05 -11.93
C CYS A 127 -5.38 -12.96 -12.83
N LYS A 128 -4.65 -14.05 -13.07
CA LYS A 128 -3.40 -14.03 -13.84
C LYS A 128 -3.64 -13.61 -15.29
N GLY A 129 -2.84 -12.66 -15.78
CA GLY A 129 -2.97 -12.05 -17.10
C GLY A 129 -4.13 -11.07 -17.24
N SER A 130 -4.85 -10.78 -16.15
CA SER A 130 -5.91 -9.75 -16.15
C SER A 130 -5.41 -8.42 -15.60
N PHE A 131 -6.19 -7.36 -15.79
CA PHE A 131 -5.90 -6.04 -15.20
C PHE A 131 -5.92 -6.05 -13.66
N LEU A 132 -6.51 -7.07 -13.03
CA LEU A 132 -6.56 -7.23 -11.57
C LEU A 132 -5.41 -8.08 -11.01
N GLU A 133 -4.52 -8.62 -11.84
CA GLU A 133 -3.43 -9.50 -11.39
C GLU A 133 -2.59 -8.85 -10.29
N TRP A 134 -2.19 -7.58 -10.48
CA TRP A 134 -1.39 -6.86 -9.49
C TRP A 134 -2.10 -6.72 -8.14
N HIS A 135 -3.39 -6.37 -8.15
CA HIS A 135 -4.19 -6.25 -6.94
C HIS A 135 -4.37 -7.61 -6.25
N TYR A 136 -4.63 -8.66 -7.01
CA TYR A 136 -4.74 -10.02 -6.50
C TYR A 136 -3.45 -10.47 -5.82
N ASN A 137 -2.30 -10.28 -6.50
CA ASN A 137 -0.99 -10.63 -5.96
C ASN A 137 -0.69 -9.86 -4.68
N ARG A 138 -0.96 -8.55 -4.65
CA ARG A 138 -0.77 -7.72 -3.44
C ARG A 138 -1.61 -8.23 -2.26
N ILE A 139 -2.88 -8.56 -2.51
CA ILE A 139 -3.79 -9.11 -1.51
C ILE A 139 -3.33 -10.50 -1.05
N SER A 140 -2.89 -11.36 -1.97
CA SER A 140 -2.38 -12.70 -1.68
C SER A 140 -1.15 -12.62 -0.77
N GLU A 141 -0.21 -11.72 -1.05
CA GLU A 141 0.96 -11.48 -0.19
C GLU A 141 0.60 -10.97 1.21
N LEU A 142 -0.47 -10.19 1.35
CA LEU A 142 -0.96 -9.74 2.66
C LEU A 142 -1.67 -10.88 3.42
N LYS A 143 -2.35 -11.78 2.72
CA LYS A 143 -3.04 -12.93 3.32
C LYS A 143 -2.11 -14.00 3.87
N LYS A 144 -0.87 -14.08 3.40
CA LYS A 144 0.12 -15.05 3.91
C LYS A 144 0.37 -14.92 5.41
N ASP A 145 0.36 -13.69 5.91
CA ASP A 145 0.46 -13.37 7.33
C ASP A 145 -0.29 -12.06 7.60
N THR A 146 -1.50 -12.16 8.13
CA THR A 146 -2.37 -11.02 8.42
C THR A 146 -1.95 -10.25 9.67
N SER A 147 -1.15 -10.88 10.55
CA SER A 147 -0.65 -10.27 11.78
C SER A 147 0.64 -9.48 11.58
N ARG A 148 1.30 -9.65 10.42
CA ARG A 148 2.52 -8.94 10.06
C ARG A 148 2.34 -7.43 10.18
N VAL A 149 3.19 -6.80 10.98
CA VAL A 149 3.32 -5.35 11.02
C VAL A 149 3.89 -4.85 9.69
N LEU A 150 3.21 -3.90 9.06
CA LEU A 150 3.64 -3.24 7.84
C LEU A 150 4.46 -1.99 8.15
N PHE A 151 4.02 -1.21 9.14
CA PHE A 151 4.74 -0.03 9.63
C PHE A 151 4.29 0.37 11.03
N ASN A 152 5.18 1.05 11.75
CA ASN A 152 4.88 1.69 13.03
C ASN A 152 4.50 3.16 12.79
N LYS A 153 3.49 3.65 13.51
CA LYS A 153 3.09 5.06 13.50
C LYS A 153 3.70 5.75 14.69
N THR A 154 4.52 6.75 14.44
CA THR A 154 5.25 7.45 15.50
C THR A 154 5.10 8.95 15.33
N LYS A 155 4.55 9.61 16.33
CA LYS A 155 4.50 11.07 16.40
C LYS A 155 5.80 11.58 16.97
N VAL A 156 6.44 12.50 16.27
CA VAL A 156 7.73 13.06 16.66
C VAL A 156 7.63 14.58 16.65
N SER A 157 8.04 15.17 17.76
CA SER A 157 8.25 16.61 17.89
C SER A 157 9.75 16.88 17.90
N TYR A 158 10.24 17.77 17.04
CA TYR A 158 11.66 18.10 16.96
C TYR A 158 11.85 19.59 16.64
N SER A 159 13.02 20.12 17.00
CA SER A 159 13.43 21.46 16.63
C SER A 159 14.56 21.44 15.61
N ILE A 160 14.52 22.36 14.64
CA ILE A 160 15.58 22.58 13.65
C ILE A 160 16.01 24.05 13.63
N LYS A 161 17.21 24.30 13.10
CA LYS A 161 17.72 25.62 12.70
C LYS A 161 18.08 25.56 11.22
N ASN A 162 17.23 26.14 10.38
CA ASN A 162 17.45 26.09 8.94
C ASN A 162 18.46 27.18 8.51
N PRO A 163 19.62 26.81 7.94
CA PRO A 163 20.61 27.79 7.48
C PRO A 163 20.09 28.70 6.35
N LEU A 164 19.11 28.23 5.56
CA LEU A 164 18.47 29.01 4.51
C LEU A 164 17.48 30.06 5.05
N LEU A 165 17.08 29.93 6.33
CA LEU A 165 16.16 30.84 7.01
C LEU A 165 16.88 31.64 8.10
N ASN A 166 18.14 32.02 7.86
CA ASN A 166 18.99 32.74 8.82
C ASN A 166 19.06 32.05 10.19
N TYR A 167 19.10 30.71 10.21
CA TYR A 167 19.15 29.88 11.42
C TYR A 167 17.96 30.09 12.38
N ALA A 168 16.81 30.54 11.86
CA ALA A 168 15.58 30.62 12.63
C ALA A 168 15.24 29.25 13.24
N LYS A 169 14.98 29.23 14.55
CA LYS A 169 14.53 28.02 15.25
C LYS A 169 13.09 27.73 14.87
N GLN A 170 12.83 26.51 14.40
CA GLN A 170 11.49 26.01 14.12
C GLN A 170 11.24 24.76 14.96
N GLU A 171 10.03 24.62 15.48
CA GLU A 171 9.55 23.41 16.14
C GLU A 171 8.49 22.77 15.25
N ILE A 172 8.68 21.50 14.94
CA ILE A 172 7.89 20.75 13.96
C ILE A 172 7.37 19.50 14.66
N THR A 173 6.12 19.17 14.40
CA THR A 173 5.49 17.93 14.84
C THR A 173 4.97 17.20 13.62
N LYS A 174 5.41 15.95 13.43
CA LYS A 174 5.01 15.10 12.31
C LYS A 174 4.69 13.69 12.80
N THR A 175 3.83 12.98 12.06
CA THR A 175 3.62 11.55 12.26
C THR A 175 4.34 10.78 11.17
N TYR A 176 5.29 9.95 11.55
CA TYR A 176 6.10 9.15 10.64
C TYR A 176 5.60 7.71 10.56
N MET A 177 5.74 7.12 9.37
CA MET A 177 5.55 5.70 9.12
C MET A 177 6.93 5.02 9.13
N PHE A 178 7.32 4.46 10.26
CA PHE A 178 8.57 3.70 10.38
C PHE A 178 8.41 2.28 9.86
N THR A 179 9.48 1.68 9.34
CA THR A 179 9.53 0.23 9.15
C THR A 179 9.26 -0.50 10.47
N PRO A 180 8.84 -1.79 10.43
CA PRO A 180 8.59 -2.57 11.64
C PRO A 180 9.78 -2.57 12.62
N ASP A 181 11.00 -2.59 12.08
CA ASP A 181 12.26 -2.57 12.85
C ASP A 181 12.73 -1.16 13.24
N ASN A 182 11.99 -0.12 12.83
CA ASN A 182 12.27 1.30 13.06
C ASN A 182 13.61 1.81 12.50
N ASP A 183 14.18 1.12 11.52
CA ASP A 183 15.48 1.47 10.91
C ASP A 183 15.37 2.50 9.77
N SER A 184 14.17 2.72 9.25
CA SER A 184 13.90 3.64 8.15
C SER A 184 12.47 4.20 8.20
N ILE A 185 12.28 5.32 7.52
CA ILE A 185 10.98 6.01 7.41
C ILE A 185 10.46 5.80 5.98
N LEU A 186 9.25 5.24 5.89
CA LEU A 186 8.53 4.99 4.65
C LEU A 186 7.79 6.23 4.15
N GLY A 187 7.44 7.14 5.06
CA GLY A 187 6.75 8.39 4.73
C GLY A 187 6.25 9.14 5.95
N VAL A 188 5.55 10.25 5.69
CA VAL A 188 4.92 11.12 6.70
C VAL A 188 3.41 11.12 6.47
N ILE A 189 2.64 11.09 7.55
CA ILE A 189 1.19 11.26 7.55
C ILE A 189 0.91 12.73 7.91
N ASP A 190 0.33 13.46 6.97
CA ASP A 190 -0.17 14.83 7.16
C ASP A 190 -1.57 14.84 7.82
#